data_AF-A0A7F8R7N1-F1
#
_entry.id   AF-A0A7F8R7N1-F1
#
_cell.length_a   1.000
_cell.length_b   1.000
_cell.length_c   1.000
_cell.angle_alpha   90.00
_cell.angle_beta   90.00
_cell.angle_gamma   90.00
#
_symmetry.space_group_name_H-M   'P 1'
#
loop_
_entity.id
_entity.type
_entity.pdbx_description
1 polymer ?
#
loop_
_entity_poly.entity_id
_entity_poly.type
_entity_poly.pdbx_seq_one_letter_code
_entity_poly.pdbx_strand_id
1 'polypeptide(L)'
;MTSPCGPDHLWQVPQNIPAHWPTIHQPPFLFSPGVATYTDKLFKFRNNRWEDILSDEVNVARGVASLFAGRSVACVDRTGSGRYSIYIANYAYGNVGPDALIEMDPEASDLSQGILALRDVAAEAGVSKYTGGRGVSVGPILSSSASDIFCDNENGPNFLFHNQGDGTFVDAAAGAGVDDPHQHGRGVALADFNRDGKVDIVYGNWNGPHRLYLQMSAHGKVRFRDIASPKFSMPSPVRTVIAADFDNDQELEIFFNNFAHRSSSANRLFRVIRREHGDPLIEELNPGDALEPEGRGTGGVVTDFDGDGMLDLILSHGESMAQPLSVFRGNQGFSNNWLRVVPRTQFGAFARGAKVVLYTRKSGAHLRIIDGGSGYLCEMEPVAHFGLGESGPGAGRATSRCARQRAPGSASRSMLSDTELAALAAASARYFQTWGQPWLVDDMPSLLSLSDCYGDLQ
;
A
#
# COMPACT_ATOMS: atom_id res chain seq x y z
N MET A 1 8.28 18.81 -33.06
CA MET A 1 7.55 20.07 -32.80
C MET A 1 7.50 20.24 -31.30
N THR A 2 8.25 21.22 -30.78
CA THR A 2 8.32 21.53 -29.35
C THR A 2 7.00 22.15 -28.92
N SER A 3 6.22 21.43 -28.11
CA SER A 3 5.01 21.97 -27.48
C SER A 3 5.43 23.00 -26.40
N PRO A 4 4.73 24.13 -26.25
CA PRO A 4 5.04 25.08 -25.20
C PRO A 4 4.45 24.56 -23.88
N CYS A 5 5.30 24.00 -23.02
CA CYS A 5 4.90 23.55 -21.68
C CYS A 5 4.52 24.77 -20.82
N GLY A 6 3.26 24.87 -20.43
CA GLY A 6 2.83 25.75 -19.34
C GLY A 6 3.30 25.22 -17.97
N PRO A 7 3.31 26.08 -16.92
CA PRO A 7 3.87 25.76 -15.61
C PRO A 7 3.07 24.73 -14.77
N ASP A 8 1.91 24.27 -15.22
CA ASP A 8 0.94 23.55 -14.37
C ASP A 8 0.98 22.00 -14.49
N HIS A 9 2.14 21.38 -14.69
CA HIS A 9 2.26 19.91 -14.75
C HIS A 9 3.12 19.36 -13.62
N LEU A 10 2.73 18.21 -13.05
CA LEU A 10 3.29 17.66 -11.79
C LEU A 10 4.61 16.88 -11.95
N TRP A 11 4.88 16.37 -13.15
CA TRP A 11 6.02 15.49 -13.40
C TRP A 11 6.78 15.81 -14.69
N GLN A 12 8.10 15.63 -14.62
CA GLN A 12 9.02 15.75 -15.75
C GLN A 12 10.01 14.59 -15.81
N VAL A 13 10.50 14.28 -17.00
CA VAL A 13 11.60 13.31 -17.20
C VAL A 13 12.94 13.92 -16.74
N PRO A 14 13.74 13.20 -15.93
CA PRO A 14 15.06 13.67 -15.52
C PRO A 14 16.02 13.85 -16.72
N GLN A 15 16.76 14.97 -16.74
CA GLN A 15 17.66 15.32 -17.85
C GLN A 15 18.97 14.49 -17.91
N ASN A 16 19.31 13.70 -16.87
CA ASN A 16 20.61 12.99 -16.79
C ASN A 16 20.49 11.64 -16.06
N ILE A 17 19.97 10.61 -16.74
CA ILE A 17 20.04 9.21 -16.26
C ILE A 17 21.13 8.47 -17.06
N PRO A 18 22.12 7.83 -16.42
CA PRO A 18 23.06 6.95 -17.12
C PRO A 18 22.30 5.76 -17.71
N ALA A 19 22.23 5.66 -19.04
CA ALA A 19 21.50 4.62 -19.75
C ALA A 19 22.31 3.32 -19.83
N HIS A 20 22.18 2.43 -18.84
CA HIS A 20 22.58 1.03 -18.98
C HIS A 20 21.61 0.11 -18.22
N TRP A 21 20.53 -0.30 -18.88
CA TRP A 21 19.68 -1.40 -18.44
C TRP A 21 19.51 -2.40 -19.59
N PRO A 22 19.65 -3.71 -19.36
CA PRO A 22 19.52 -4.71 -20.41
C PRO A 22 18.06 -4.84 -20.88
N THR A 23 17.86 -4.80 -22.19
CA THR A 23 16.58 -5.08 -22.83
C THR A 23 16.24 -6.56 -22.66
N ILE A 24 15.19 -6.88 -21.90
CA ILE A 24 14.67 -8.25 -21.80
C ILE A 24 13.67 -8.45 -22.95
N HIS A 25 14.06 -9.25 -23.94
CA HIS A 25 13.13 -9.74 -24.96
C HIS A 25 12.37 -10.95 -24.41
N GLN A 26 11.07 -10.79 -24.12
CA GLN A 26 10.17 -11.90 -23.85
C GLN A 26 9.13 -12.03 -24.98
N PRO A 27 8.82 -13.24 -25.46
CA PRO A 27 7.76 -13.44 -26.45
C PRO A 27 6.37 -13.16 -25.84
N PRO A 28 5.36 -12.81 -26.66
CA PRO A 28 4.03 -12.48 -26.18
C PRO A 28 3.34 -13.72 -25.59
N PHE A 29 3.08 -13.69 -24.28
CA PHE A 29 2.29 -14.73 -23.62
C PHE A 29 0.79 -14.47 -23.81
N LEU A 30 0.12 -15.39 -24.52
CA LEU A 30 -1.32 -15.58 -24.41
C LEU A 30 -1.59 -16.21 -23.03
N PHE A 31 -2.15 -15.43 -22.11
CA PHE A 31 -2.53 -15.94 -20.80
C PHE A 31 -3.70 -16.92 -20.93
N SER A 32 -3.41 -18.22 -20.79
CA SER A 32 -4.42 -19.25 -20.66
C SER A 32 -4.69 -19.48 -19.16
N PRO A 33 -5.96 -19.60 -18.73
CA PRO A 33 -6.26 -20.19 -17.43
C PRO A 33 -5.73 -21.64 -17.39
N GLY A 34 -4.95 -22.01 -16.37
CA GLY A 34 -4.42 -23.37 -16.26
C GLY A 34 -3.34 -23.57 -15.21
N VAL A 35 -2.88 -24.82 -15.10
CA VAL A 35 -1.75 -25.24 -14.25
C VAL A 35 -0.46 -24.74 -14.89
N ALA A 36 0.28 -23.91 -14.19
CA ALA A 36 1.59 -23.40 -14.59
C ALA A 36 2.64 -24.52 -14.62
N THR A 37 3.63 -24.37 -15.51
CA THR A 37 4.77 -25.30 -15.60
C THR A 37 5.77 -25.15 -14.46
N TYR A 38 5.72 -24.04 -13.76
CA TYR A 38 6.54 -23.73 -12.59
C TYR A 38 5.63 -23.19 -11.49
N THR A 39 6.01 -23.43 -10.24
CA THR A 39 5.29 -22.88 -9.10
C THR A 39 5.64 -21.41 -8.89
N ASP A 40 4.81 -20.71 -8.13
CA ASP A 40 5.21 -19.47 -7.48
C ASP A 40 6.51 -19.66 -6.68
N LYS A 41 7.23 -18.55 -6.48
CA LYS A 41 8.50 -18.52 -5.75
C LYS A 41 8.38 -17.62 -4.55
N LEU A 42 8.94 -18.06 -3.42
CA LEU A 42 9.02 -17.24 -2.22
C LEU A 42 10.48 -17.18 -1.79
N PHE A 43 11.08 -16.00 -1.88
CA PHE A 43 12.50 -15.84 -1.60
C PHE A 43 12.73 -15.38 -0.16
N LYS A 44 13.65 -16.06 0.53
CA LYS A 44 14.17 -15.65 1.84
C LYS A 44 15.66 -15.45 1.77
N PHE A 45 16.16 -14.35 2.33
CA PHE A 45 17.59 -14.16 2.51
C PHE A 45 18.06 -15.01 3.70
N ARG A 46 18.81 -16.08 3.42
CA ARG A 46 19.49 -16.92 4.41
C ARG A 46 20.79 -17.46 3.81
N ASN A 47 21.74 -17.91 4.63
CA ASN A 47 23.04 -18.40 4.15
C ASN A 47 23.79 -17.41 3.22
N ASN A 48 23.62 -16.10 3.45
CA ASN A 48 24.20 -15.03 2.66
C ASN A 48 23.77 -15.01 1.16
N ARG A 49 22.59 -15.56 0.85
CA ARG A 49 21.99 -15.54 -0.49
C ARG A 49 20.46 -15.53 -0.42
N TRP A 50 19.81 -15.20 -1.53
CA TRP A 50 18.37 -15.39 -1.68
C TRP A 50 18.08 -16.84 -2.08
N GLU A 51 17.23 -17.52 -1.32
CA GLU A 51 16.83 -18.89 -1.56
C GLU A 51 15.31 -18.97 -1.72
N ASP A 52 14.86 -19.76 -2.69
CA ASP A 52 13.45 -20.06 -2.92
C ASP A 52 12.98 -21.11 -1.92
N ILE A 53 12.30 -20.67 -0.86
CA ILE A 53 11.90 -21.54 0.25
C ILE A 53 10.72 -22.45 -0.11
N LEU A 54 9.96 -22.15 -1.18
CA LEU A 54 8.94 -23.07 -1.68
C LEU A 54 9.57 -24.32 -2.33
N SER A 55 10.81 -24.20 -2.80
CA SER A 55 11.59 -25.29 -3.37
C SER A 55 12.34 -26.14 -2.32
N ASP A 56 12.26 -25.80 -1.03
CA ASP A 56 12.83 -26.63 0.04
C ASP A 56 12.12 -27.98 0.10
N GLU A 57 12.87 -29.07 0.33
CA GLU A 57 12.34 -30.44 0.33
C GLU A 57 11.09 -30.60 1.23
N VAL A 58 11.10 -29.98 2.41
CA VAL A 58 9.97 -29.99 3.35
C VAL A 58 8.71 -29.35 2.76
N ASN A 59 8.85 -28.26 2.00
CA ASN A 59 7.73 -27.51 1.43
C ASN A 59 7.23 -28.14 0.12
N VAL A 60 8.14 -28.76 -0.65
CA VAL A 60 7.80 -29.61 -1.80
C VAL A 60 6.99 -30.83 -1.34
N ALA A 61 7.45 -31.53 -0.29
CA ALA A 61 6.74 -32.68 0.27
C ALA A 61 5.35 -32.31 0.83
N ARG A 62 5.18 -31.07 1.29
CA ARG A 62 3.91 -30.53 1.79
C ARG A 62 3.00 -29.97 0.70
N GLY A 63 3.46 -29.85 -0.55
CA GLY A 63 2.64 -29.38 -1.66
C GLY A 63 2.14 -27.93 -1.52
N VAL A 64 2.90 -27.07 -0.83
CA VAL A 64 2.46 -25.70 -0.48
C VAL A 64 2.52 -24.75 -1.67
N ALA A 65 3.38 -25.04 -2.64
CA ALA A 65 3.63 -24.15 -3.76
C ALA A 65 2.44 -24.17 -4.73
N SER A 66 1.87 -22.99 -4.98
CA SER A 66 0.79 -22.82 -5.96
C SER A 66 1.32 -23.10 -7.37
N LEU A 67 0.56 -23.91 -8.12
CA LEU A 67 0.76 -24.18 -9.54
C LEU A 67 -0.22 -23.38 -10.40
N PHE A 68 -0.85 -22.35 -9.85
CA PHE A 68 -1.82 -21.54 -10.58
C PHE A 68 -1.20 -20.19 -10.92
N ALA A 69 -1.80 -19.50 -11.89
CA ALA A 69 -1.31 -18.20 -12.31
C ALA A 69 -1.62 -17.14 -11.23
N GLY A 70 -0.70 -16.98 -10.27
CA GLY A 70 -0.70 -15.87 -9.32
C GLY A 70 -0.58 -14.54 -10.05
N ARG A 71 -1.44 -13.58 -9.69
CA ARG A 71 -1.54 -12.26 -10.36
C ARG A 71 -1.10 -11.12 -9.48
N SER A 72 -1.34 -11.24 -8.19
CA SER A 72 -0.86 -10.33 -7.16
C SER A 72 -0.60 -11.10 -5.88
N VAL A 73 0.27 -10.54 -5.05
CA VAL A 73 0.62 -11.10 -3.75
C VAL A 73 0.54 -9.99 -2.70
N ALA A 74 0.22 -10.34 -1.47
CA ALA A 74 0.19 -9.39 -0.37
C ALA A 74 0.67 -10.00 0.95
N CYS A 75 1.36 -9.20 1.75
CA CYS A 75 1.68 -9.54 3.13
C CYS A 75 0.49 -9.21 4.05
N VAL A 76 0.00 -10.21 4.80
CA VAL A 76 -1.15 -10.08 5.70
C VAL A 76 -0.75 -10.49 7.12
N ASP A 77 -0.74 -9.53 8.06
CA ASP A 77 -0.62 -9.87 9.49
C ASP A 77 -2.01 -10.18 10.05
N ARG A 78 -2.53 -11.35 9.67
CA ARG A 78 -3.92 -11.71 9.97
C ARG A 78 -4.18 -11.95 11.45
N THR A 79 -3.16 -12.29 12.23
CA THR A 79 -3.26 -12.56 13.67
C THR A 79 -2.80 -11.39 14.55
N GLY A 80 -2.30 -10.31 13.96
CA GLY A 80 -1.73 -9.18 14.71
C GLY A 80 -0.41 -9.51 15.41
N SER A 81 0.24 -10.62 15.05
CA SER A 81 1.46 -11.09 15.71
C SER A 81 2.72 -10.40 15.20
N GLY A 82 2.63 -9.65 14.10
CA GLY A 82 3.78 -9.15 13.34
C GLY A 82 4.42 -10.19 12.43
N ARG A 83 3.83 -11.39 12.31
CA ARG A 83 4.23 -12.43 11.36
C ARG A 83 3.26 -12.45 10.17
N TYR A 84 3.81 -12.41 8.97
CA TYR A 84 3.02 -12.33 7.75
C TYR A 84 2.63 -13.71 7.24
N SER A 85 1.34 -13.85 6.90
CA SER A 85 0.87 -14.75 5.86
C SER A 85 1.05 -14.06 4.49
N ILE A 86 1.27 -14.83 3.44
CA ILE A 86 1.37 -14.36 2.05
C ILE A 86 0.09 -14.75 1.33
N TYR A 87 -0.77 -13.78 1.08
CA TYR A 87 -1.95 -13.98 0.26
C TYR A 87 -1.57 -13.92 -1.21
N ILE A 88 -2.12 -14.83 -2.02
CA ILE A 88 -1.90 -14.91 -3.45
C ILE A 88 -3.26 -14.89 -4.14
N ALA A 89 -3.53 -13.82 -4.89
CA ALA A 89 -4.70 -13.73 -5.75
C ALA A 89 -4.43 -14.50 -7.05
N ASN A 90 -5.15 -15.59 -7.24
CA ASN A 90 -4.98 -16.47 -8.38
C ASN A 90 -5.97 -16.13 -9.49
N TYR A 91 -5.55 -16.39 -10.74
CA TYR A 91 -6.47 -16.34 -11.87
C TYR A 91 -7.14 -17.71 -12.06
N ALA A 92 -8.22 -17.93 -11.32
CA ALA A 92 -8.98 -19.17 -11.34
C ALA A 92 -9.77 -19.37 -12.66
N TYR A 93 -10.08 -20.63 -12.96
CA TYR A 93 -11.02 -20.99 -14.01
C TYR A 93 -11.98 -22.07 -13.52
N GLY A 94 -13.26 -21.73 -13.44
CA GLY A 94 -14.24 -22.57 -12.75
C GLY A 94 -13.82 -22.80 -11.31
N ASN A 95 -13.70 -24.06 -10.91
CA ASN A 95 -13.29 -24.46 -9.55
C ASN A 95 -11.81 -24.91 -9.49
N VAL A 96 -10.96 -24.36 -10.36
CA VAL A 96 -9.53 -24.67 -10.42
C VAL A 96 -8.73 -23.40 -10.18
N GLY A 97 -7.77 -23.48 -9.26
CA GLY A 97 -6.88 -22.38 -8.90
C GLY A 97 -7.48 -21.36 -7.95
N PRO A 98 -7.93 -21.76 -6.75
CA PRO A 98 -8.41 -20.80 -5.77
C PRO A 98 -7.27 -19.90 -5.30
N ASP A 99 -7.62 -18.74 -4.73
CA ASP A 99 -6.67 -17.92 -3.97
C ASP A 99 -6.01 -18.72 -2.84
N ALA A 100 -4.75 -18.41 -2.56
CA ALA A 100 -3.95 -19.10 -1.54
C ALA A 100 -3.55 -18.15 -0.40
N LEU A 101 -3.26 -18.70 0.78
CA LEU A 101 -2.77 -17.96 1.93
C LEU A 101 -1.67 -18.79 2.60
N ILE A 102 -0.43 -18.52 2.21
CA ILE A 102 0.73 -19.31 2.65
C ILE A 102 1.30 -18.68 3.92
N GLU A 103 1.53 -19.48 4.96
CA GLU A 103 2.17 -19.01 6.19
C GLU A 103 3.16 -20.02 6.75
N MET A 104 4.01 -19.56 7.68
CA MET A 104 4.89 -20.44 8.44
C MET A 104 4.05 -21.35 9.34
N ASP A 105 4.34 -22.64 9.30
CA ASP A 105 3.86 -23.62 10.27
C ASP A 105 4.84 -23.67 11.45
N PRO A 106 4.49 -23.13 12.63
CA PRO A 106 5.40 -23.09 13.77
C PRO A 106 5.66 -24.47 14.38
N GLU A 107 4.73 -25.41 14.25
CA GLU A 107 4.87 -26.76 14.84
C GLU A 107 5.79 -27.64 14.00
N ALA A 108 5.85 -27.39 12.70
CA ALA A 108 6.69 -28.13 11.77
C ALA A 108 8.00 -27.43 11.40
N SER A 109 8.18 -26.18 11.79
CA SER A 109 9.42 -25.45 11.57
C SER A 109 10.42 -25.70 12.71
N ASP A 110 11.68 -25.92 12.35
CA ASP A 110 12.81 -25.90 13.28
C ASP A 110 13.85 -24.91 12.76
N LEU A 111 13.66 -23.64 13.15
CA LEU A 111 14.53 -22.55 12.71
C LEU A 111 15.96 -22.71 13.23
N SER A 112 16.19 -23.47 14.31
CA SER A 112 17.53 -23.74 14.83
C SER A 112 18.33 -24.66 13.89
N GLN A 113 17.63 -25.53 13.16
CA GLN A 113 18.17 -26.39 12.11
C GLN A 113 18.01 -25.79 10.71
N GLY A 114 17.51 -24.55 10.61
CA GLY A 114 17.23 -23.89 9.32
C GLY A 114 16.01 -24.41 8.57
N ILE A 115 15.19 -25.25 9.21
CA ILE A 115 13.97 -25.84 8.63
C ILE A 115 12.83 -24.83 8.79
N LEU A 116 12.34 -24.32 7.66
CA LEU A 116 11.17 -23.43 7.60
C LEU A 116 10.05 -24.16 6.86
N ALA A 117 9.12 -24.73 7.60
CA ALA A 117 7.95 -25.39 7.04
C ALA A 117 6.83 -24.36 6.81
N LEU A 118 6.23 -24.43 5.63
CA LEU A 118 5.09 -23.62 5.23
C LEU A 118 3.84 -24.49 5.17
N ARG A 119 2.68 -23.82 5.11
CA ARG A 119 1.37 -24.43 4.81
C ARG A 119 0.46 -23.40 4.14
N ASP A 120 -0.45 -23.88 3.31
CA ASP A 120 -1.55 -23.06 2.79
C ASP A 120 -2.76 -23.19 3.73
N VAL A 121 -3.21 -22.06 4.26
CA VAL A 121 -4.34 -21.97 5.20
C VAL A 121 -5.54 -21.24 4.59
N ALA A 122 -5.59 -21.02 3.28
CA ALA A 122 -6.64 -20.22 2.65
C ALA A 122 -8.06 -20.70 2.96
N ALA A 123 -8.28 -22.02 2.94
CA ALA A 123 -9.58 -22.61 3.25
C ALA A 123 -9.94 -22.45 4.73
N GLU A 124 -8.98 -22.69 5.63
CA GLU A 124 -9.16 -22.54 7.08
C GLU A 124 -9.43 -21.09 7.48
N ALA A 125 -8.74 -20.15 6.82
CA ALA A 125 -8.89 -18.72 7.05
C ALA A 125 -10.13 -18.13 6.37
N GLY A 126 -10.81 -18.85 5.46
CA GLY A 126 -12.02 -18.37 4.77
C GLY A 126 -11.78 -17.49 3.53
N VAL A 127 -10.56 -17.52 2.96
CA VAL A 127 -10.17 -16.69 1.81
C VAL A 127 -9.96 -17.48 0.51
N SER A 128 -10.13 -18.79 0.53
CA SER A 128 -10.04 -19.67 -0.65
C SER A 128 -11.20 -19.43 -1.64
N LYS A 129 -11.08 -18.41 -2.50
CA LYS A 129 -12.08 -18.04 -3.52
C LYS A 129 -11.60 -18.36 -4.93
N TYR A 130 -12.56 -18.51 -5.86
CA TYR A 130 -12.31 -18.80 -7.27
C TYR A 130 -12.77 -17.61 -8.12
N THR A 131 -11.83 -16.83 -8.64
CA THR A 131 -12.11 -15.66 -9.48
C THR A 131 -10.92 -15.34 -10.39
N GLY A 132 -11.05 -14.35 -11.28
CA GLY A 132 -9.91 -13.78 -11.98
C GLY A 132 -9.17 -12.76 -11.13
N GLY A 133 -8.42 -13.19 -10.12
CA GLY A 133 -7.74 -12.29 -9.17
C GLY A 133 -6.87 -11.23 -9.86
N ARG A 134 -7.00 -9.97 -9.39
CA ARG A 134 -6.23 -8.83 -9.89
C ARG A 134 -5.62 -8.07 -8.73
N GLY A 135 -6.07 -6.87 -8.40
CA GLY A 135 -5.47 -6.02 -7.39
C GLY A 135 -5.73 -6.54 -5.99
N VAL A 136 -4.72 -6.47 -5.12
CA VAL A 136 -4.86 -6.80 -3.70
C VAL A 136 -4.34 -5.64 -2.86
N SER A 137 -5.16 -5.20 -1.91
CA SER A 137 -4.75 -4.24 -0.88
C SER A 137 -5.07 -4.80 0.51
N VAL A 138 -4.19 -4.50 1.46
CA VAL A 138 -4.29 -4.98 2.85
C VAL A 138 -4.16 -3.83 3.82
N GLY A 139 -5.12 -3.73 4.74
CA GLY A 139 -5.14 -2.70 5.78
C GLY A 139 -6.37 -2.82 6.68
N PRO A 140 -6.51 -1.96 7.69
CA PRO A 140 -7.67 -1.93 8.58
C PRO A 140 -8.83 -1.21 7.88
N ILE A 141 -9.46 -1.89 6.93
CA ILE A 141 -10.51 -1.34 6.06
C ILE A 141 -11.83 -1.24 6.83
N LEU A 142 -12.32 -2.37 7.33
CA LEU A 142 -13.54 -2.49 8.12
C LEU A 142 -13.22 -2.58 9.62
N SER A 143 -12.06 -3.12 9.94
CA SER A 143 -11.54 -3.28 11.29
C SER A 143 -10.87 -1.99 11.79
N SER A 144 -10.85 -1.76 13.11
CA SER A 144 -10.13 -0.62 13.68
C SER A 144 -8.60 -0.75 13.58
N SER A 145 -8.09 -1.99 13.64
CA SER A 145 -6.65 -2.31 13.67
C SER A 145 -6.26 -3.62 12.97
N ALA A 146 -7.18 -4.59 12.80
CA ALA A 146 -6.86 -5.86 12.15
C ALA A 146 -6.69 -5.72 10.63
N SER A 147 -5.82 -6.53 10.04
CA SER A 147 -5.62 -6.54 8.58
C SER A 147 -6.81 -7.21 7.89
N ASP A 148 -7.63 -6.41 7.21
CA ASP A 148 -8.60 -6.87 6.21
C ASP A 148 -7.91 -6.96 4.83
N ILE A 149 -8.53 -7.70 3.89
CA ILE A 149 -8.01 -7.85 2.53
C ILE A 149 -9.11 -7.42 1.55
N PHE A 150 -8.80 -6.47 0.67
CA PHE A 150 -9.64 -6.13 -0.47
C PHE A 150 -9.00 -6.65 -1.74
N CYS A 151 -9.78 -7.37 -2.55
CA CYS A 151 -9.36 -7.87 -3.84
C CYS A 151 -10.31 -7.34 -4.91
N ASP A 152 -9.77 -6.61 -5.88
CA ASP A 152 -10.50 -6.36 -7.11
C ASP A 152 -10.27 -7.50 -8.12
N ASN A 153 -11.31 -7.80 -8.88
CA ASN A 153 -11.36 -9.05 -9.63
C ASN A 153 -11.83 -8.86 -11.07
N GLU A 154 -11.47 -9.82 -11.92
CA GLU A 154 -11.94 -9.93 -13.28
C GLU A 154 -12.93 -11.09 -13.42
N ASN A 155 -13.99 -10.86 -14.21
CA ASN A 155 -15.01 -11.88 -14.52
C ASN A 155 -15.76 -12.40 -13.28
N GLY A 156 -15.92 -11.56 -12.27
CA GLY A 156 -16.60 -11.90 -11.03
C GLY A 156 -16.60 -10.73 -10.04
N PRO A 157 -17.26 -10.89 -8.88
CA PRO A 157 -17.27 -9.86 -7.84
C PRO A 157 -15.89 -9.66 -7.22
N ASN A 158 -15.62 -8.43 -6.81
CA ASN A 158 -14.56 -8.09 -5.86
C ASN A 158 -14.83 -8.75 -4.51
N PHE A 159 -13.78 -8.96 -3.72
CA PHE A 159 -13.86 -9.48 -2.36
C PHE A 159 -13.41 -8.44 -1.34
N LEU A 160 -14.04 -8.46 -0.18
CA LEU A 160 -13.63 -7.69 0.99
C LEU A 160 -13.65 -8.62 2.18
N PHE A 161 -12.53 -9.27 2.43
CA PHE A 161 -12.35 -10.20 3.52
C PHE A 161 -12.18 -9.42 4.82
N HIS A 162 -13.25 -9.35 5.60
CA HIS A 162 -13.23 -8.79 6.95
C HIS A 162 -12.58 -9.77 7.91
N ASN A 163 -11.51 -9.34 8.58
CA ASN A 163 -10.86 -10.11 9.62
C ASN A 163 -11.71 -10.07 10.90
N GLN A 164 -12.10 -11.25 11.38
CA GLN A 164 -12.98 -11.40 12.54
C GLN A 164 -12.26 -11.17 13.88
N GLY A 165 -10.94 -10.90 13.85
CA GLY A 165 -10.09 -10.65 15.02
C GLY A 165 -9.37 -11.89 15.54
N ASP A 166 -9.72 -13.08 15.05
CA ASP A 166 -9.05 -14.35 15.34
C ASP A 166 -8.18 -14.85 14.17
N GLY A 167 -8.02 -14.01 13.13
CA GLY A 167 -7.30 -14.32 11.91
C GLY A 167 -8.11 -15.15 10.89
N THR A 168 -9.39 -15.41 11.15
CA THR A 168 -10.34 -15.89 10.14
C THR A 168 -11.04 -14.72 9.46
N PHE A 169 -11.57 -14.97 8.26
CA PHE A 169 -12.17 -13.95 7.43
C PHE A 169 -13.59 -14.29 6.99
N VAL A 170 -14.40 -13.25 6.84
CA VAL A 170 -15.71 -13.31 6.19
C VAL A 170 -15.74 -12.33 5.02
N ASP A 171 -16.19 -12.79 3.87
CA ASP A 171 -16.39 -11.93 2.70
C ASP A 171 -17.60 -11.00 2.91
N ALA A 172 -17.30 -9.70 3.02
CA ALA A 172 -18.24 -8.64 3.31
C ALA A 172 -18.52 -7.73 2.11
N ALA A 173 -17.98 -8.01 0.90
CA ALA A 173 -18.01 -7.09 -0.24
C ALA A 173 -19.42 -6.65 -0.64
N ALA A 174 -20.32 -7.61 -0.88
CA ALA A 174 -21.70 -7.35 -1.27
C ALA A 174 -22.48 -6.63 -0.16
N GLY A 175 -22.18 -6.99 1.10
CA GLY A 175 -22.72 -6.28 2.25
C GLY A 175 -22.29 -4.82 2.24
N ALA A 176 -20.99 -4.55 2.11
CA ALA A 176 -20.42 -3.22 2.15
C ALA A 176 -20.71 -2.37 0.90
N GLY A 177 -21.12 -2.99 -0.21
CA GLY A 177 -21.48 -2.33 -1.48
C GLY A 177 -20.30 -2.12 -2.43
N VAL A 178 -19.29 -2.98 -2.35
CA VAL A 178 -18.03 -2.87 -3.14
C VAL A 178 -17.73 -4.11 -4.00
N ASP A 179 -18.67 -5.04 -4.10
CA ASP A 179 -18.53 -6.29 -4.86
C ASP A 179 -18.49 -6.08 -6.39
N ASP A 180 -19.06 -4.98 -6.91
CA ASP A 180 -19.01 -4.54 -8.33
C ASP A 180 -18.95 -5.69 -9.37
N PRO A 181 -19.91 -6.64 -9.36
CA PRO A 181 -19.80 -7.95 -10.01
C PRO A 181 -19.78 -7.95 -11.54
N HIS A 182 -19.96 -6.78 -12.15
CA HIS A 182 -20.04 -6.60 -13.60
C HIS A 182 -18.87 -5.80 -14.16
N GLN A 183 -17.86 -5.52 -13.33
CA GLN A 183 -16.67 -4.81 -13.75
C GLN A 183 -15.44 -5.72 -13.67
N HIS A 184 -14.32 -5.19 -14.16
CA HIS A 184 -13.06 -5.91 -14.27
C HIS A 184 -11.99 -5.10 -13.54
N GLY A 185 -11.89 -5.28 -12.23
CA GLY A 185 -10.91 -4.63 -11.36
C GLY A 185 -9.47 -4.85 -11.83
N ARG A 186 -8.60 -3.89 -11.49
CA ARG A 186 -7.18 -3.88 -11.82
C ARG A 186 -6.39 -3.28 -10.66
N GLY A 187 -6.10 -2.00 -10.70
CA GLY A 187 -5.34 -1.33 -9.65
C GLY A 187 -6.26 -0.84 -8.55
N VAL A 188 -5.83 -0.99 -7.29
CA VAL A 188 -6.51 -0.48 -6.10
C VAL A 188 -5.51 0.24 -5.19
N ALA A 189 -5.98 1.27 -4.48
CA ALA A 189 -5.25 1.90 -3.40
C ALA A 189 -6.19 2.24 -2.22
N LEU A 190 -5.62 2.25 -1.02
CA LEU A 190 -6.29 2.61 0.23
C LEU A 190 -5.78 3.97 0.73
N ALA A 191 -6.69 4.86 1.11
CA ALA A 191 -6.33 6.14 1.69
C ALA A 191 -7.47 6.72 2.53
N ASP A 192 -7.27 7.89 3.14
CA ASP A 192 -8.31 8.70 3.79
C ASP A 192 -8.48 9.99 2.98
N PHE A 193 -9.38 9.96 1.99
CA PHE A 193 -9.49 11.00 0.96
C PHE A 193 -10.25 12.24 1.45
N ASN A 194 -11.08 12.09 2.48
CA ASN A 194 -11.85 13.20 3.07
C ASN A 194 -11.32 13.64 4.45
N ARG A 195 -10.28 12.98 4.96
CA ARG A 195 -9.66 13.18 6.29
C ARG A 195 -10.65 12.97 7.44
N ASP A 196 -11.48 11.94 7.34
CA ASP A 196 -12.42 11.56 8.40
C ASP A 196 -11.90 10.44 9.31
N GLY A 197 -10.67 9.96 9.06
CA GLY A 197 -10.00 8.92 9.82
C GLY A 197 -10.43 7.50 9.46
N LYS A 198 -11.28 7.32 8.44
CA LYS A 198 -11.64 6.01 7.90
C LYS A 198 -10.85 5.69 6.65
N VAL A 199 -10.81 4.40 6.30
CA VAL A 199 -10.11 3.90 5.12
C VAL A 199 -11.08 3.84 3.95
N ASP A 200 -10.85 4.69 2.97
CA ASP A 200 -11.52 4.76 1.68
C ASP A 200 -10.83 3.84 0.67
N ILE A 201 -11.53 3.54 -0.43
CA ILE A 201 -11.05 2.64 -1.48
C ILE A 201 -11.14 3.36 -2.83
N VAL A 202 -10.04 3.42 -3.58
CA VAL A 202 -10.06 3.79 -4.99
C VAL A 202 -9.61 2.61 -5.82
N TYR A 203 -10.30 2.32 -6.93
CA TYR A 203 -9.80 1.35 -7.88
C TYR A 203 -10.23 1.63 -9.32
N GLY A 204 -9.48 1.04 -10.23
CA GLY A 204 -9.64 1.20 -11.67
C GLY A 204 -10.19 -0.07 -12.31
N ASN A 205 -11.28 0.08 -13.07
CA ASN A 205 -11.85 -0.99 -13.88
C ASN A 205 -11.34 -0.96 -15.33
N TRP A 206 -10.89 -2.11 -15.85
CA TRP A 206 -10.42 -2.27 -17.23
C TRP A 206 -11.53 -2.00 -18.24
N ASN A 207 -11.44 -0.87 -18.95
CA ASN A 207 -12.46 -0.36 -19.87
C ASN A 207 -13.86 -0.24 -19.24
N GLY A 208 -13.92 -0.14 -17.92
CA GLY A 208 -15.13 0.09 -17.14
C GLY A 208 -15.00 1.36 -16.29
N PRO A 209 -16.10 1.83 -15.68
CA PRO A 209 -16.07 3.03 -14.85
C PRO A 209 -15.18 2.85 -13.62
N HIS A 210 -14.24 3.78 -13.40
CA HIS A 210 -13.41 3.81 -12.20
C HIS A 210 -14.21 4.23 -10.97
N ARG A 211 -13.77 3.81 -9.78
CA ARG A 211 -14.49 4.00 -8.51
C ARG A 211 -13.66 4.78 -7.50
N LEU A 212 -14.32 5.66 -6.76
CA LEU A 212 -13.75 6.29 -5.57
C LEU A 212 -14.79 6.19 -4.45
N TYR A 213 -14.56 5.29 -3.52
CA TYR A 213 -15.49 4.96 -2.46
C TYR A 213 -15.09 5.60 -1.14
N LEU A 214 -15.95 6.46 -0.60
CA LEU A 214 -15.82 6.93 0.78
C LEU A 214 -16.44 5.94 1.77
N GLN A 215 -15.75 5.66 2.85
CA GLN A 215 -16.25 4.83 3.92
C GLN A 215 -17.27 5.58 4.79
N MET A 216 -18.46 5.02 4.85
CA MET A 216 -19.56 5.50 5.67
C MET A 216 -19.82 4.49 6.79
N SER A 217 -19.98 4.97 8.02
CA SER A 217 -20.46 4.13 9.12
C SER A 217 -21.77 4.71 9.65
N ALA A 218 -22.83 3.92 9.59
CA ALA A 218 -24.12 4.26 10.16
C ALA A 218 -24.62 3.06 11.00
N HIS A 219 -24.97 3.32 12.26
CA HIS A 219 -25.47 2.30 13.18
C HIS A 219 -24.56 1.06 13.31
N GLY A 220 -23.25 1.26 13.30
CA GLY A 220 -22.26 0.19 13.42
C GLY A 220 -22.11 -0.70 12.17
N LYS A 221 -22.73 -0.34 11.04
CA LYS A 221 -22.52 -1.00 9.75
C LYS A 221 -21.69 -0.11 8.85
N VAL A 222 -20.58 -0.66 8.37
CA VAL A 222 -19.76 -0.02 7.34
C VAL A 222 -20.40 -0.24 5.96
N ARG A 223 -20.41 0.82 5.17
CA ARG A 223 -20.85 0.87 3.77
C ARG A 223 -19.90 1.79 3.02
N PHE A 224 -19.83 1.60 1.72
CA PHE A 224 -19.06 2.47 0.84
C PHE A 224 -19.98 3.22 -0.10
N ARG A 225 -19.72 4.51 -0.29
CA ARG A 225 -20.46 5.36 -1.23
C ARG A 225 -19.50 5.84 -2.32
N ASP A 226 -19.81 5.50 -3.57
CA ASP A 226 -19.06 5.98 -4.72
C ASP A 226 -19.29 7.48 -4.90
N ILE A 227 -18.21 8.25 -4.94
CA ILE A 227 -18.19 9.69 -5.17
C ILE A 227 -17.49 10.06 -6.49
N ALA A 228 -17.13 9.07 -7.32
CA ALA A 228 -16.49 9.31 -8.60
C ALA A 228 -17.30 10.29 -9.46
N SER A 229 -16.66 11.38 -9.90
CA SER A 229 -17.27 12.31 -10.85
C SER A 229 -17.41 11.66 -12.24
N PRO A 230 -18.26 12.19 -13.14
CA PRO A 230 -18.34 11.69 -14.52
C PRO A 230 -16.99 11.68 -15.25
N LYS A 231 -16.10 12.63 -14.92
CA LYS A 231 -14.74 12.69 -15.50
C LYS A 231 -13.85 11.60 -14.90
N PHE A 232 -13.89 11.41 -13.58
CA PHE A 232 -13.11 10.41 -12.87
C PHE A 232 -13.49 8.98 -13.31
N SER A 233 -14.79 8.70 -13.34
CA SER A 233 -15.36 7.40 -13.73
C SER A 233 -15.29 7.10 -15.23
N MET A 234 -14.70 7.97 -16.06
CA MET A 234 -14.57 7.71 -17.49
C MET A 234 -13.75 6.43 -17.73
N PRO A 235 -14.28 5.44 -18.48
CA PRO A 235 -13.58 4.19 -18.72
C PRO A 235 -12.22 4.35 -19.41
N SER A 236 -11.25 3.54 -19.00
CA SER A 236 -9.94 3.45 -19.62
C SER A 236 -9.31 2.07 -19.40
N PRO A 237 -8.32 1.63 -20.21
CA PRO A 237 -7.58 0.38 -20.02
C PRO A 237 -6.55 0.50 -18.89
N VAL A 238 -7.01 0.90 -17.70
CA VAL A 238 -6.19 1.05 -16.49
C VAL A 238 -5.59 -0.28 -16.05
N ARG A 239 -4.33 -0.25 -15.61
CA ARG A 239 -3.64 -1.40 -14.97
C ARG A 239 -3.34 -1.13 -13.51
N THR A 240 -2.84 0.06 -13.20
CA THR A 240 -2.41 0.41 -11.84
C THR A 240 -3.05 1.70 -11.40
N VAL A 241 -3.36 1.78 -10.11
CA VAL A 241 -3.88 2.96 -9.43
C VAL A 241 -2.93 3.26 -8.28
N ILE A 242 -2.48 4.51 -8.20
CA ILE A 242 -1.58 4.97 -7.14
C ILE A 242 -2.25 6.14 -6.44
N ALA A 243 -2.27 6.14 -5.11
CA ALA A 243 -2.71 7.28 -4.31
C ALA A 243 -1.55 7.80 -3.45
N ALA A 244 -1.17 9.07 -3.62
CA ALA A 244 -0.06 9.68 -2.91
C ALA A 244 -0.18 11.21 -2.88
N ASP A 245 0.54 11.85 -1.96
CA ASP A 245 0.68 13.30 -1.86
C ASP A 245 1.97 13.70 -2.57
N PHE A 246 1.89 13.95 -3.88
CA PHE A 246 3.08 14.01 -4.74
C PHE A 246 3.79 15.36 -4.66
N ASP A 247 3.06 16.44 -4.43
CA ASP A 247 3.62 17.79 -4.27
C ASP A 247 3.68 18.26 -2.81
N ASN A 248 3.51 17.35 -1.86
CA ASN A 248 3.60 17.63 -0.43
C ASN A 248 2.61 18.72 0.04
N ASP A 249 1.49 18.93 -0.67
CA ASP A 249 0.52 19.99 -0.41
C ASP A 249 -0.57 19.60 0.62
N GLN A 250 -0.49 18.36 1.12
CA GLN A 250 -1.39 17.69 2.07
C GLN A 250 -2.63 17.05 1.44
N GLU A 251 -2.96 17.37 0.19
CA GLU A 251 -4.01 16.66 -0.55
C GLU A 251 -3.45 15.36 -1.15
N LEU A 252 -4.34 14.45 -1.50
CA LEU A 252 -3.96 13.20 -2.14
C LEU A 252 -4.30 13.26 -3.62
N GLU A 253 -3.33 12.90 -4.43
CA GLU A 253 -3.54 12.62 -5.84
C GLU A 253 -3.77 11.14 -6.09
N ILE A 254 -4.52 10.86 -7.15
CA ILE A 254 -4.77 9.54 -7.70
C ILE A 254 -4.23 9.52 -9.14
N PHE A 255 -3.27 8.64 -9.40
CA PHE A 255 -2.71 8.40 -10.72
C PHE A 255 -3.22 7.07 -11.29
N PHE A 256 -3.74 7.13 -12.52
CA PHE A 256 -4.14 5.97 -13.31
C PHE A 256 -3.10 5.68 -14.38
N ASN A 257 -2.44 4.53 -14.29
CA ASN A 257 -1.53 4.04 -15.32
C ASN A 257 -2.29 3.17 -16.33
N ASN A 258 -2.32 3.60 -17.58
CA ASN A 258 -3.09 3.00 -18.66
C ASN A 258 -2.23 2.17 -19.61
N PHE A 259 -2.88 1.18 -20.23
CA PHE A 259 -2.28 0.30 -21.21
C PHE A 259 -2.72 0.64 -22.64
N ALA A 260 -1.87 1.36 -23.38
CA ALA A 260 -2.10 1.69 -24.78
C ALA A 260 -1.81 0.51 -25.72
N HIS A 261 -2.83 -0.28 -26.05
CA HIS A 261 -2.68 -1.46 -26.91
C HIS A 261 -2.98 -1.18 -28.40
N ARG A 262 -4.28 -1.01 -28.70
CA ARG A 262 -4.81 -0.84 -30.08
C ARG A 262 -5.08 0.63 -30.43
N SER A 263 -5.14 1.46 -29.41
CA SER A 263 -5.38 2.89 -29.50
C SER A 263 -4.60 3.58 -28.39
N SER A 264 -4.29 4.85 -28.64
CA SER A 264 -3.76 5.77 -27.64
C SER A 264 -4.62 5.76 -26.39
N SER A 265 -3.99 5.70 -25.22
CA SER A 265 -4.65 5.79 -23.94
C SER A 265 -3.71 6.43 -22.93
N ALA A 266 -3.86 7.75 -22.77
CA ALA A 266 -3.06 8.52 -21.84
C ALA A 266 -3.32 8.13 -20.38
N ASN A 267 -2.26 8.16 -19.57
CA ASN A 267 -2.37 8.14 -18.13
C ASN A 267 -3.15 9.37 -17.64
N ARG A 268 -3.71 9.27 -16.43
CA ARG A 268 -4.57 10.33 -15.87
C ARG A 268 -4.20 10.60 -14.43
N LEU A 269 -4.34 11.86 -14.01
CA LEU A 269 -4.01 12.32 -12.68
C LEU A 269 -5.17 13.13 -12.13
N PHE A 270 -5.54 12.88 -10.89
CA PHE A 270 -6.56 13.63 -10.19
C PHE A 270 -6.09 14.05 -8.81
N ARG A 271 -6.44 15.24 -8.36
CA ARG A 271 -6.32 15.65 -6.95
C ARG A 271 -7.66 15.54 -6.26
N VAL A 272 -7.65 15.01 -5.05
CA VAL A 272 -8.82 14.91 -4.19
C VAL A 272 -8.70 15.96 -3.10
N ILE A 273 -9.44 17.06 -3.26
CA ILE A 273 -9.36 18.24 -2.39
C ILE A 273 -10.43 18.16 -1.32
N ARG A 274 -10.00 18.11 -0.06
CA ARG A 274 -10.92 18.07 1.08
C ARG A 274 -11.86 19.29 1.12
N ARG A 275 -13.11 19.05 1.56
CA ARG A 275 -14.08 20.09 1.90
C ARG A 275 -14.64 19.88 3.31
N GLU A 276 -14.81 20.95 4.07
CA GLU A 276 -15.22 20.87 5.48
C GLU A 276 -16.67 20.35 5.67
N HIS A 277 -17.55 20.61 4.70
CA HIS A 277 -18.98 20.32 4.79
C HIS A 277 -19.55 19.63 3.54
N GLY A 278 -18.77 18.73 2.93
CA GLY A 278 -19.26 17.96 1.79
C GLY A 278 -18.22 16.99 1.26
N ASP A 279 -18.60 16.34 0.17
CA ASP A 279 -17.69 15.45 -0.53
C ASP A 279 -16.46 16.22 -1.03
N PRO A 280 -15.29 15.58 -1.05
CA PRO A 280 -14.10 16.21 -1.60
C PRO A 280 -14.31 16.56 -3.08
N LEU A 281 -13.67 17.63 -3.53
CA LEU A 281 -13.64 17.97 -4.95
C LEU A 281 -12.60 17.09 -5.64
N ILE A 282 -13.00 16.48 -6.76
CA ILE A 282 -12.10 15.70 -7.61
C ILE A 282 -11.73 16.56 -8.82
N GLU A 283 -10.49 17.01 -8.88
CA GLU A 283 -9.94 17.83 -9.96
C GLU A 283 -8.99 17.00 -10.82
N GLU A 284 -9.18 16.98 -12.15
CA GLU A 284 -8.20 16.33 -13.05
C GLU A 284 -7.07 17.30 -13.33
N LEU A 285 -5.85 16.83 -13.12
CA LEU A 285 -4.61 17.57 -13.34
C LEU A 285 -3.92 17.10 -14.62
N ASN A 286 -2.96 17.89 -15.10
CA ASN A 286 -2.10 17.48 -16.20
C ASN A 286 -0.89 16.68 -15.65
N PRO A 287 -0.75 15.38 -15.97
CA PRO A 287 0.39 14.58 -15.51
C PRO A 287 1.72 14.96 -16.17
N GLY A 288 1.73 15.88 -17.15
CA GLY A 288 2.96 16.31 -17.81
C GLY A 288 3.56 15.21 -18.67
N ASP A 289 4.85 14.95 -18.50
CA ASP A 289 5.54 13.91 -19.26
C ASP A 289 4.99 12.51 -18.95
N ALA A 290 4.42 12.31 -17.75
CA ALA A 290 3.79 11.06 -17.35
C ALA A 290 2.45 10.81 -18.06
N LEU A 291 2.00 11.67 -18.99
CA LEU A 291 0.80 11.46 -19.81
C LEU A 291 0.89 10.18 -20.67
N GLU A 292 2.08 9.85 -21.19
CA GLU A 292 2.42 8.67 -22.00
C GLU A 292 1.26 8.03 -22.79
N PRO A 293 0.68 8.73 -23.79
CA PRO A 293 -0.48 8.25 -24.55
C PRO A 293 -0.28 6.91 -25.28
N GLU A 294 0.97 6.57 -25.59
CA GLU A 294 1.35 5.32 -26.25
C GLU A 294 2.05 4.33 -25.29
N GLY A 295 2.04 4.63 -23.99
CA GLY A 295 2.62 3.80 -22.94
C GLY A 295 1.80 2.53 -22.71
N ARG A 296 2.45 1.37 -22.70
CA ARG A 296 1.81 0.09 -22.34
C ARG A 296 2.04 -0.17 -20.86
N GLY A 297 1.49 0.71 -20.03
CA GLY A 297 1.64 0.65 -18.59
C GLY A 297 1.20 -0.71 -18.06
N THR A 298 2.06 -1.35 -17.27
CA THR A 298 1.78 -2.65 -16.64
C THR A 298 1.79 -2.61 -15.13
N GLY A 299 2.51 -1.66 -14.55
CA GLY A 299 2.77 -1.54 -13.12
C GLY A 299 3.41 -0.19 -12.85
N GLY A 300 3.11 0.43 -11.72
CA GLY A 300 3.71 1.70 -11.33
C GLY A 300 3.91 1.77 -9.82
N VAL A 301 4.96 2.46 -9.39
CA VAL A 301 5.26 2.67 -7.98
C VAL A 301 5.59 4.13 -7.70
N VAL A 302 5.33 4.54 -6.46
CA VAL A 302 5.75 5.83 -5.92
C VAL A 302 6.79 5.62 -4.82
N THR A 303 7.86 6.42 -4.85
CA THR A 303 8.92 6.41 -3.83
C THR A 303 9.76 7.68 -3.92
N ASP A 304 10.34 8.12 -2.81
CA ASP A 304 11.39 9.14 -2.80
C ASP A 304 12.72 8.46 -3.14
N PHE A 305 13.02 8.35 -4.44
CA PHE A 305 14.11 7.50 -4.92
C PHE A 305 15.48 8.14 -4.70
N ASP A 306 15.56 9.48 -4.71
CA ASP A 306 16.81 10.21 -4.52
C ASP A 306 16.99 10.86 -3.14
N GLY A 307 15.98 10.73 -2.26
CA GLY A 307 16.06 11.14 -0.86
C GLY A 307 15.86 12.64 -0.65
N ASP A 308 15.29 13.35 -1.62
CA ASP A 308 14.97 14.78 -1.52
C ASP A 308 13.61 15.03 -0.82
N GLY A 309 12.82 13.97 -0.65
CA GLY A 309 11.52 13.99 0.01
C GLY A 309 10.35 14.43 -0.85
N MET A 310 10.57 14.57 -2.15
CA MET A 310 9.52 14.52 -3.15
C MET A 310 9.28 13.06 -3.54
N LEU A 311 8.05 12.75 -3.92
CA LEU A 311 7.71 11.42 -4.39
C LEU A 311 7.93 11.32 -5.90
N ASP A 312 8.79 10.40 -6.31
CA ASP A 312 9.03 10.04 -7.71
C ASP A 312 8.03 8.97 -8.18
N LEU A 313 7.64 9.05 -9.44
CA LEU A 313 6.80 8.07 -10.11
C LEU A 313 7.66 7.20 -11.03
N ILE A 314 7.62 5.88 -10.84
CA ILE A 314 8.32 4.90 -11.67
C ILE A 314 7.28 4.01 -12.34
N LEU A 315 7.27 3.98 -13.68
CA LEU A 315 6.33 3.19 -14.47
C LEU A 315 7.06 2.08 -15.22
N SER A 316 6.51 0.87 -15.10
CA SER A 316 6.85 -0.26 -15.92
C SER A 316 5.94 -0.35 -17.13
N HIS A 317 6.55 -0.78 -18.23
CA HIS A 317 5.86 -0.96 -19.49
C HIS A 317 6.18 -2.31 -20.07
N GLY A 318 5.31 -2.73 -20.96
CA GLY A 318 5.58 -3.87 -21.80
C GLY A 318 4.86 -5.11 -21.30
N GLU A 319 4.19 -5.72 -22.25
CA GLU A 319 3.41 -6.94 -22.10
C GLU A 319 3.26 -7.52 -23.49
N SER A 320 2.94 -6.62 -24.43
CA SER A 320 2.73 -6.93 -25.84
C SER A 320 3.84 -6.37 -26.76
N MET A 321 4.70 -5.46 -26.27
CA MET A 321 5.91 -4.96 -26.93
C MET A 321 6.92 -4.50 -25.88
N ALA A 322 8.21 -4.53 -26.20
CA ALA A 322 9.25 -4.00 -25.33
C ALA A 322 9.18 -2.46 -25.26
N GLN A 323 9.15 -1.92 -24.06
CA GLN A 323 9.21 -0.49 -23.77
C GLN A 323 10.08 -0.27 -22.52
N PRO A 324 10.78 0.87 -22.40
CA PRO A 324 11.65 1.15 -21.27
C PRO A 324 10.84 1.38 -19.98
N LEU A 325 11.52 1.31 -18.83
CA LEU A 325 11.00 1.91 -17.61
C LEU A 325 11.02 3.44 -17.76
N SER A 326 9.96 4.10 -17.30
CA SER A 326 9.92 5.56 -17.19
C SER A 326 10.06 5.97 -15.73
N VAL A 327 10.86 7.00 -15.47
CA VAL A 327 11.04 7.59 -14.14
C VAL A 327 10.72 9.06 -14.26
N PHE A 328 9.83 9.56 -13.40
CA PHE A 328 9.40 10.94 -13.38
C PHE A 328 9.62 11.54 -12.00
N ARG A 329 10.24 12.71 -11.97
CA ARG A 329 10.44 13.48 -10.74
C ARG A 329 9.31 14.46 -10.54
N GLY A 330 8.84 14.58 -9.30
CA GLY A 330 7.96 15.67 -8.91
C GLY A 330 8.64 17.00 -9.22
N ASN A 331 7.92 17.95 -9.81
CA ASN A 331 8.45 19.26 -10.19
C ASN A 331 7.72 20.45 -9.54
N GLN A 332 6.77 20.17 -8.65
CA GLN A 332 6.02 21.13 -7.85
C GLN A 332 6.14 20.75 -6.38
N GLY A 333 6.00 21.71 -5.48
CA GLY A 333 5.97 21.42 -4.04
C GLY A 333 7.33 21.25 -3.35
N PHE A 334 8.45 21.51 -4.03
CA PHE A 334 9.80 21.39 -3.43
C PHE A 334 10.04 22.25 -2.19
N SER A 335 9.28 23.33 -2.01
CA SER A 335 9.34 24.19 -0.82
C SER A 335 8.43 23.71 0.32
N ASN A 336 7.57 22.73 0.06
CA ASN A 336 6.70 22.16 1.07
C ASN A 336 7.50 21.24 2.00
N ASN A 337 7.11 21.25 3.28
CA ASN A 337 7.69 20.35 4.25
C ASN A 337 7.07 18.96 4.10
N TRP A 338 7.78 17.94 4.57
CA TRP A 338 7.32 16.56 4.54
C TRP A 338 7.82 15.79 5.77
N LEU A 339 7.19 14.64 6.02
CA LEU A 339 7.62 13.65 7.01
C LEU A 339 7.44 12.24 6.44
N ARG A 340 8.48 11.41 6.55
CA ARG A 340 8.46 10.00 6.16
C ARG A 340 8.62 9.12 7.40
N VAL A 341 7.70 8.16 7.57
CA VAL A 341 7.69 7.24 8.71
C VAL A 341 7.77 5.80 8.19
N VAL A 342 8.76 5.06 8.68
CA VAL A 342 8.97 3.64 8.34
C VAL A 342 8.56 2.78 9.53
N PRO A 343 7.29 2.36 9.64
CA PRO A 343 6.86 1.52 10.74
C PRO A 343 7.37 0.09 10.56
N ARG A 344 7.80 -0.53 11.67
CA ARG A 344 8.32 -1.90 11.69
C ARG A 344 7.57 -2.76 12.69
N THR A 345 7.45 -4.05 12.39
CA THR A 345 6.96 -5.05 13.33
C THR A 345 7.99 -5.32 14.42
N GLN A 346 7.58 -6.03 15.48
CA GLN A 346 8.49 -6.48 16.54
C GLN A 346 9.64 -7.39 16.03
N PHE A 347 9.52 -7.94 14.83
CA PHE A 347 10.57 -8.74 14.18
C PHE A 347 11.45 -7.94 13.22
N GLY A 348 11.24 -6.62 13.11
CA GLY A 348 12.01 -5.72 12.26
C GLY A 348 11.59 -5.67 10.80
N ALA A 349 10.60 -6.48 10.38
CA ALA A 349 9.97 -6.37 9.07
C ALA A 349 9.19 -5.05 8.96
N PHE A 350 8.93 -4.56 7.74
CA PHE A 350 8.02 -3.43 7.56
C PHE A 350 6.61 -3.80 8.04
N ALA A 351 5.94 -2.88 8.72
CA ALA A 351 4.59 -3.09 9.26
C ALA A 351 3.51 -2.95 8.17
N ARG A 352 3.52 -3.84 7.17
CA ARG A 352 2.46 -4.01 6.18
C ARG A 352 1.11 -4.27 6.89
N GLY A 353 0.06 -3.62 6.43
CA GLY A 353 -1.26 -3.54 7.07
C GLY A 353 -1.40 -2.47 8.16
N ALA A 354 -0.33 -1.74 8.51
CA ALA A 354 -0.39 -0.75 9.58
C ALA A 354 -1.06 0.56 9.13
N LYS A 355 -1.77 1.19 10.07
CA LYS A 355 -2.28 2.55 9.96
C LYS A 355 -1.36 3.51 10.70
N VAL A 356 -0.86 4.53 10.00
CA VAL A 356 -0.02 5.60 10.56
C VAL A 356 -0.83 6.88 10.54
N VAL A 357 -1.02 7.50 11.71
CA VAL A 357 -1.76 8.76 11.86
C VAL A 357 -0.83 9.86 12.36
N LEU A 358 -0.71 10.93 11.59
CA LEU A 358 0.01 12.15 11.96
C LEU A 358 -0.99 13.22 12.38
N TYR A 359 -0.81 13.79 13.56
CA TYR A 359 -1.60 14.93 14.02
C TYR A 359 -0.76 16.21 13.92
N THR A 360 -1.25 17.17 13.14
CA THR A 360 -0.68 18.52 13.11
C THR A 360 -1.67 19.51 13.74
N ARG A 361 -1.15 20.54 14.39
CA ARG A 361 -1.99 21.59 15.00
C ARG A 361 -2.81 22.37 13.96
N LYS A 362 -2.28 22.51 12.73
CA LYS A 362 -2.86 23.35 11.68
C LYS A 362 -3.85 22.58 10.80
N SER A 363 -3.53 21.35 10.41
CA SER A 363 -4.31 20.57 9.45
C SER A 363 -4.99 19.33 10.03
N GLY A 364 -4.79 19.05 11.32
CA GLY A 364 -5.45 17.96 12.02
C GLY A 364 -4.79 16.60 11.73
N ALA A 365 -5.61 15.55 11.71
CA ALA A 365 -5.16 14.19 11.46
C ALA A 365 -4.93 13.94 9.96
N HIS A 366 -3.83 13.25 9.65
CA HIS A 366 -3.52 12.69 8.34
C HIS A 366 -3.27 11.21 8.52
N LEU A 367 -3.91 10.39 7.70
CA LEU A 367 -3.83 8.94 7.78
C LEU A 367 -3.11 8.39 6.54
N ARG A 368 -2.18 7.46 6.75
CA ARG A 368 -1.56 6.64 5.71
C ARG A 368 -1.65 5.17 6.09
N ILE A 369 -1.92 4.33 5.11
CA ILE A 369 -1.90 2.87 5.27
C ILE A 369 -0.61 2.36 4.63
N ILE A 370 0.12 1.52 5.37
CA ILE A 370 1.22 0.76 4.80
C ILE A 370 0.61 -0.47 4.14
N ASP A 371 0.13 -0.32 2.91
CA ASP A 371 -0.56 -1.38 2.19
C ASP A 371 0.32 -2.65 2.11
N GLY A 372 -0.28 -3.82 2.32
CA GLY A 372 0.38 -5.12 2.21
C GLY A 372 0.57 -5.66 0.79
N GLY A 373 -0.19 -5.17 -0.20
CA GLY A 373 -0.13 -5.67 -1.58
C GLY A 373 -0.08 -4.58 -2.66
N SER A 374 -0.57 -3.37 -2.36
CA SER A 374 -0.44 -2.18 -3.24
C SER A 374 -1.05 -2.32 -4.64
N GLY A 375 -2.12 -3.11 -4.81
CA GLY A 375 -2.86 -3.19 -6.07
C GLY A 375 -2.41 -4.30 -7.00
N TYR A 376 -2.24 -3.99 -8.30
CA TYR A 376 -2.02 -4.98 -9.37
C TYR A 376 -0.72 -4.72 -10.11
N LEU A 377 0.16 -5.74 -10.10
CA LEU A 377 1.49 -5.73 -10.72
C LEU A 377 2.43 -4.63 -10.20
N CYS A 378 2.24 -4.19 -8.96
CA CYS A 378 3.05 -3.16 -8.31
C CYS A 378 3.10 -3.37 -6.79
N GLU A 379 4.13 -2.81 -6.16
CA GLU A 379 4.27 -2.76 -4.71
C GLU A 379 4.83 -1.39 -4.31
N MET A 380 4.05 -0.59 -3.59
CA MET A 380 4.52 0.72 -3.11
C MET A 380 5.61 0.54 -2.05
N GLU A 381 6.41 1.58 -1.86
CA GLU A 381 7.33 1.60 -0.74
C GLU A 381 6.57 1.49 0.60
N PRO A 382 7.05 0.70 1.57
CA PRO A 382 6.38 0.55 2.87
C PRO A 382 6.71 1.73 3.81
N VAL A 383 6.42 2.94 3.34
CA VAL A 383 6.71 4.20 4.04
C VAL A 383 5.46 5.05 4.05
N ALA A 384 5.07 5.51 5.24
CA ALA A 384 4.03 6.52 5.37
C ALA A 384 4.64 7.89 5.06
N HIS A 385 4.33 8.42 3.88
CA HIS A 385 4.74 9.75 3.44
C HIS A 385 3.64 10.78 3.72
N PHE A 386 4.02 11.88 4.37
CA PHE A 386 3.14 13.00 4.69
C PHE A 386 3.70 14.29 4.12
N GLY A 387 3.03 14.90 3.15
CA GLY A 387 3.21 16.30 2.84
C GLY A 387 2.62 17.16 3.95
N LEU A 388 3.31 18.24 4.30
CA LEU A 388 2.95 19.14 5.39
C LEU A 388 2.72 20.57 4.88
N GLY A 389 2.88 20.80 3.58
CA GLY A 389 2.80 22.12 2.95
C GLY A 389 3.86 23.11 3.46
N GLU A 390 3.65 24.38 3.15
CA GLU A 390 4.58 25.45 3.53
C GLU A 390 4.55 25.79 5.03
N SER A 391 5.73 26.12 5.56
CA SER A 391 5.89 26.75 6.87
C SER A 391 5.27 28.16 6.82
N GLY A 392 4.28 28.44 7.67
CA GLY A 392 3.80 29.82 7.83
C GLY A 392 4.94 30.76 8.29
N PRO A 393 4.85 32.08 8.05
CA PRO A 393 5.86 33.04 8.48
C PRO A 393 5.92 33.07 10.02
N GLY A 394 6.93 32.41 10.61
CA GLY A 394 7.11 32.34 12.06
C GLY A 394 7.91 31.15 12.61
N ALA A 395 8.25 30.14 11.80
CA ALA A 395 9.04 29.00 12.28
C ALA A 395 10.55 29.31 12.26
N GLY A 396 11.09 29.71 13.41
CA GLY A 396 12.52 29.89 13.64
C GLY A 396 13.29 28.56 13.68
N ARG A 397 14.59 28.64 13.33
CA ARG A 397 15.54 27.52 13.23
C ARG A 397 16.12 27.15 14.59
N ALA A 398 16.28 25.86 14.91
CA ALA A 398 17.15 25.41 16.01
C ALA A 398 17.56 23.90 15.92
N THR A 399 18.26 23.41 16.94
CA THR A 399 19.14 22.21 16.97
C THR A 399 18.74 21.18 18.04
N SER A 400 19.00 19.89 17.82
CA SER A 400 18.61 18.79 18.72
C SER A 400 19.62 18.47 19.84
N ARG A 401 19.10 18.24 21.06
CA ARG A 401 19.65 17.33 22.07
C ARG A 401 18.57 16.34 22.48
N CYS A 402 18.93 15.06 22.57
CA CYS A 402 18.02 13.97 22.90
C CYS A 402 17.55 14.08 24.35
N ALA A 403 16.23 14.26 24.56
CA ALA A 403 15.59 14.16 25.87
C ALA A 403 14.28 13.37 25.73
N ARG A 404 14.11 12.32 26.55
CA ARG A 404 12.87 11.52 26.65
C ARG A 404 11.93 12.15 27.67
N GLN A 405 10.66 12.37 27.30
CA GLN A 405 9.59 12.68 28.25
C GLN A 405 8.33 11.86 27.97
N ARG A 406 7.78 11.26 29.03
CA ARG A 406 6.54 10.44 29.08
C ARG A 406 5.31 11.34 29.27
N ALA A 407 4.16 10.91 28.74
CA ALA A 407 2.83 11.51 28.94
C ALA A 407 2.09 10.93 30.18
N PRO A 408 1.04 11.60 30.71
CA PRO A 408 0.49 11.36 32.05
C PRO A 408 -0.88 10.64 32.10
N GLY A 409 -1.17 10.03 33.27
CA GLY A 409 -2.51 9.69 33.81
C GLY A 409 -2.51 8.34 34.57
N SER A 410 -2.96 8.15 35.82
CA SER A 410 -3.71 8.99 36.77
C SER A 410 -3.35 8.63 38.22
N ALA A 411 -3.19 9.67 39.05
CA ALA A 411 -3.21 9.78 40.51
C ALA A 411 -2.99 8.53 41.40
N SER A 412 -1.77 8.38 41.92
CA SER A 412 -1.47 8.50 43.36
C SER A 412 0.04 8.69 43.57
N ARG A 413 0.42 9.62 44.45
CA ARG A 413 1.82 10.06 44.64
C ARG A 413 2.60 9.09 45.51
N SER A 414 3.64 8.46 44.97
CA SER A 414 4.89 8.19 45.69
C SER A 414 6.06 8.15 44.69
N MET A 415 7.12 8.90 44.99
CA MET A 415 8.31 9.05 44.13
C MET A 415 9.27 7.88 44.36
N LEU A 416 9.61 7.13 43.31
CA LEU A 416 10.75 6.21 43.29
C LEU A 416 11.94 6.88 42.58
N SER A 417 13.15 6.53 43.00
CA SER A 417 14.40 7.23 42.65
C SER A 417 14.96 6.86 41.27
N ASP A 418 15.74 7.78 40.69
CA ASP A 418 16.26 7.80 39.31
C ASP A 418 17.02 6.53 38.86
N THR A 419 17.55 5.74 39.79
CA THR A 419 18.28 4.50 39.48
C THR A 419 17.42 3.34 39.02
N GLU A 420 16.13 3.29 39.39
CA GLU A 420 15.20 2.23 38.95
C GLU A 420 14.61 2.52 37.55
N LEU A 421 14.59 3.80 37.14
CA LEU A 421 14.14 4.26 35.82
C LEU A 421 15.11 3.93 34.68
N ALA A 422 16.41 3.83 34.96
CA ALA A 422 17.43 3.51 33.97
C ALA A 422 17.34 2.06 33.45
N ALA A 423 16.90 1.11 34.29
CA ALA A 423 16.80 -0.30 33.92
C ALA A 423 15.65 -0.60 32.94
N LEU A 424 14.56 0.17 32.97
CA LEU A 424 13.42 0.05 32.05
C LEU A 424 13.63 0.75 30.70
N ALA A 425 14.52 1.74 30.62
CA ALA A 425 14.78 2.52 29.40
C ALA A 425 15.54 1.76 28.31
N ALA A 426 16.26 0.68 28.68
CA ALA A 426 17.01 -0.17 27.75
C ALA A 426 16.13 -1.11 26.89
N ALA A 427 14.84 -1.26 27.22
CA ALA A 427 13.96 -2.24 26.56
C ALA A 427 13.20 -1.73 25.32
N SER A 428 13.10 -0.41 25.07
CA SER A 428 12.12 0.17 24.13
C SER A 428 12.68 0.98 22.95
N ALA A 429 13.98 0.94 22.68
CA ALA A 429 14.63 1.73 21.61
C ALA A 429 14.76 1.01 20.24
N ARG A 430 14.05 -0.10 19.97
CA ARG A 430 14.35 -0.97 18.82
C ARG A 430 13.50 -0.81 17.55
N TYR A 431 12.47 0.05 17.49
CA TYR A 431 11.41 -0.12 16.46
C TYR A 431 11.10 1.04 15.51
N PHE A 432 11.78 2.18 15.58
CA PHE A 432 11.51 3.31 14.66
C PHE A 432 12.81 3.91 14.11
N GLN A 433 12.90 4.00 12.77
CA GLN A 433 13.91 4.78 12.06
C GLN A 433 13.22 5.94 11.34
N THR A 434 13.66 7.15 11.64
CA THR A 434 13.27 8.39 10.96
C THR A 434 14.46 8.87 10.12
N TRP A 435 14.19 9.36 8.92
CA TRP A 435 15.17 10.01 8.06
C TRP A 435 14.65 11.40 7.68
N GLY A 436 15.44 12.44 7.95
CA GLY A 436 15.05 13.83 7.77
C GLY A 436 15.76 14.76 8.76
N GLN A 437 15.88 16.04 8.39
CA GLN A 437 16.60 17.10 9.12
C GLN A 437 16.15 17.23 10.61
N PRO A 438 17.04 17.70 11.52
CA PRO A 438 16.74 17.75 12.96
C PRO A 438 15.60 18.74 13.30
N TRP A 439 14.60 18.28 14.07
CA TRP A 439 13.49 19.09 14.60
C TRP A 439 13.71 19.50 16.07
N LEU A 440 13.09 20.62 16.48
CA LEU A 440 12.99 21.09 17.87
C LEU A 440 11.60 20.89 18.43
N VAL A 441 11.54 20.76 19.75
CA VAL A 441 10.31 20.81 20.53
C VAL A 441 10.53 21.86 21.62
N ASP A 442 9.77 22.95 21.57
CA ASP A 442 9.43 23.75 22.75
C ASP A 442 7.93 24.05 22.72
N ASP A 443 7.31 23.94 23.90
CA ASP A 443 5.90 24.07 24.25
C ASP A 443 4.92 22.99 23.77
N MET A 444 5.08 21.79 24.36
CA MET A 444 4.05 20.75 24.48
C MET A 444 3.28 20.90 25.81
N PRO A 445 2.00 20.50 25.83
CA PRO A 445 1.65 19.36 26.66
C PRO A 445 1.26 18.18 25.78
N SER A 446 2.05 17.11 25.91
CA SER A 446 1.77 15.68 25.65
C SER A 446 0.61 15.33 24.70
N LEU A 447 0.92 14.67 23.56
CA LEU A 447 0.34 13.37 23.13
C LEU A 447 0.71 13.05 21.65
N LEU A 448 1.80 12.31 21.44
CA LEU A 448 1.89 11.38 20.31
C LEU A 448 1.08 10.15 20.75
N SER A 449 -0.12 9.99 20.20
CA SER A 449 -0.94 8.79 20.41
C SER A 449 -0.69 7.82 19.26
N LEU A 450 0.16 6.81 19.48
CA LEU A 450 0.14 5.57 18.70
C LEU A 450 -0.90 4.67 19.35
N SER A 451 -2.04 4.44 18.68
CA SER A 451 -3.07 3.51 19.16
C SER A 451 -2.76 2.09 18.69
N ASP A 452 -2.70 1.17 19.67
CA ASP A 452 -2.82 -0.29 19.65
C ASP A 452 -1.85 -1.13 18.79
N CYS A 453 -0.77 -1.57 19.42
CA CYS A 453 -0.20 -2.90 19.21
C CYS A 453 -0.45 -3.72 20.47
N TYR A 454 -1.50 -4.53 20.50
CA TYR A 454 -1.73 -5.49 21.58
C TYR A 454 -0.91 -6.76 21.32
N GLY A 455 -0.02 -7.06 22.24
CA GLY A 455 0.43 -8.40 22.55
C GLY A 455 0.43 -8.50 24.07
N ASP A 456 -0.56 -9.20 24.63
CA ASP A 456 -0.58 -9.57 26.04
C ASP A 456 0.70 -10.35 26.37
N LEU A 457 1.41 -9.92 27.42
CA LEU A 457 2.41 -10.73 28.10
C LEU A 457 2.30 -10.50 29.62
N GLN A 458 2.19 -11.61 30.35
CA GLN A 458 2.62 -11.71 31.75
C GLN A 458 4.10 -11.37 31.88
#